data_AF-A0AAE1J0Q1-F1
#
_entry.id   AF-A0AAE1J0Q1-F1
#
_cell.length_a   1.000
_cell.length_b   1.000
_cell.length_c   1.000
_cell.angle_alpha   90.00
_cell.angle_beta   90.00
_cell.angle_gamma   90.00
#
_symmetry.space_group_name_H-M   'P 1'
#
loop_
_entity.id
_entity.type
_entity.pdbx_description
1 polymer ?
#
loop_
_entity_poly.entity_id
_entity_poly.type
_entity_poly.pdbx_seq_one_letter_code
_entity_poly.pdbx_strand_id
1 'polypeptide(L)'
;MTRSLWLIDQQQSSPSLFISFKFNLRFCDLSSILEPGRPVRTDKSAILDDTIRILNQLKNEAQELKETNEKLLEEIKTLKLLSVFSRLSRAHQARYMVDLEV
;
A
#
# COMPACT_ATOMS: atom_id res chain seq x y z
N MET A 1 -28.14 -38.40 -23.55
CA MET A 1 -29.08 -38.15 -22.44
C MET A 1 -28.44 -37.34 -21.29
N THR A 2 -27.56 -36.38 -21.58
CA THR A 2 -26.73 -35.73 -20.54
C THR A 2 -27.00 -34.23 -20.34
N ARG A 3 -27.73 -33.58 -21.26
CA ARG A 3 -27.96 -32.12 -21.19
C ARG A 3 -29.11 -31.74 -20.26
N SER A 4 -30.09 -32.63 -20.09
CA SER A 4 -31.24 -32.43 -19.19
C SER A 4 -30.89 -32.60 -17.70
N LEU A 5 -29.91 -33.45 -17.36
CA LEU A 5 -29.44 -33.64 -15.97
C LEU A 5 -28.75 -32.38 -15.41
N TRP A 6 -27.94 -31.68 -16.21
CA TRP A 6 -27.28 -30.42 -15.79
C TRP A 6 -28.27 -29.27 -15.56
N LEU A 7 -29.37 -29.25 -16.32
CA LEU A 7 -30.42 -28.23 -16.20
C LEU A 7 -31.25 -28.41 -14.94
N ILE A 8 -31.44 -29.65 -14.49
CA ILE A 8 -32.16 -29.99 -13.25
C ILE A 8 -31.33 -29.59 -12.02
N ASP A 9 -30.01 -29.80 -12.05
CA ASP A 9 -29.11 -29.44 -10.95
C ASP A 9 -29.00 -27.91 -10.75
N GLN A 10 -29.06 -27.14 -11.86
CA GLN A 10 -29.15 -25.69 -11.82
C GLN A 10 -30.48 -25.17 -11.24
N GLN A 11 -31.60 -25.87 -11.45
CA GLN A 11 -32.91 -25.47 -10.90
C GLN A 11 -33.18 -25.97 -9.47
N GLN A 12 -32.48 -27.01 -8.99
CA GLN A 12 -32.62 -27.53 -7.62
C GLN A 12 -31.65 -26.92 -6.61
N SER A 13 -30.63 -26.18 -7.06
CA SER A 13 -29.73 -25.47 -6.16
C SER A 13 -30.48 -24.38 -5.41
N SER A 14 -30.71 -24.60 -4.11
CA SER A 14 -31.37 -23.64 -3.23
C SER A 14 -30.65 -22.28 -3.29
N PRO A 15 -31.36 -21.15 -3.42
CA PRO A 15 -30.75 -19.82 -3.48
C PRO A 15 -29.80 -19.53 -2.29
N SER A 16 -30.09 -20.08 -1.13
CA SER A 16 -29.25 -20.03 0.07
C SER A 16 -27.88 -20.69 -0.11
N LEU A 17 -27.82 -21.78 -0.88
CA LEU A 17 -26.61 -22.55 -1.15
C LEU A 17 -25.70 -21.80 -2.14
N PHE A 18 -26.29 -21.11 -3.12
CA PHE A 18 -25.56 -20.23 -4.03
C PHE A 18 -24.94 -19.03 -3.30
N ILE A 19 -25.70 -18.38 -2.42
CA ILE A 19 -25.20 -17.26 -1.59
C ILE A 19 -24.06 -17.74 -0.68
N SER A 20 -24.22 -18.91 -0.04
CA SER A 20 -23.19 -19.52 0.78
C SER A 20 -21.92 -19.81 -0.02
N PHE A 21 -22.04 -20.43 -1.20
CA PHE A 21 -20.90 -20.72 -2.06
C PHE A 21 -20.15 -19.45 -2.46
N LYS A 22 -20.87 -18.43 -2.93
CA LYS A 22 -20.29 -17.14 -3.30
C LYS A 22 -19.60 -16.44 -2.12
N PHE A 23 -20.17 -16.55 -0.92
CA PHE A 23 -19.55 -16.02 0.29
C PHE A 23 -18.23 -16.75 0.62
N ASN A 24 -18.23 -18.09 0.56
CA ASN A 24 -17.02 -18.87 0.80
C ASN A 24 -15.90 -18.55 -0.19
N LEU A 25 -16.21 -18.32 -1.47
CA LEU A 25 -15.20 -17.90 -2.46
C LEU A 25 -14.46 -16.63 -2.05
N ARG A 26 -15.15 -15.65 -1.45
CA ARG A 26 -14.51 -14.40 -1.00
C ARG A 26 -13.53 -14.63 0.14
N PHE A 27 -13.80 -15.60 1.02
CA PHE A 27 -12.86 -15.99 2.08
C PHE A 27 -11.65 -16.73 1.50
N CYS A 28 -11.85 -17.55 0.48
CA CYS A 28 -10.75 -18.21 -0.21
C CYS A 28 -9.83 -17.21 -0.91
N ASP A 29 -10.42 -16.23 -1.62
CA ASP A 29 -9.68 -15.13 -2.25
C ASP A 29 -8.88 -14.35 -1.21
N LEU A 30 -9.52 -13.99 -0.09
CA LEU A 30 -8.90 -13.25 1.00
C LEU A 30 -7.74 -14.04 1.63
N SER A 31 -7.96 -15.31 1.96
CA SER A 31 -6.90 -16.19 2.51
C SER A 31 -5.69 -16.28 1.58
N SER A 32 -5.91 -16.31 0.26
CA SER A 32 -4.82 -16.40 -0.73
C SER A 32 -3.98 -15.11 -0.79
N ILE A 33 -4.59 -13.96 -0.50
CA ILE A 33 -3.92 -12.66 -0.41
C ILE A 33 -3.10 -12.55 0.88
N LEU A 34 -3.65 -13.02 2.01
CA LEU A 34 -2.98 -12.93 3.31
C LEU A 34 -1.75 -13.84 3.41
N GLU A 35 -1.82 -15.05 2.86
CA GLU A 35 -0.74 -16.03 2.90
C GLU A 35 -0.48 -16.61 1.50
N PRO A 36 0.13 -15.83 0.58
CA PRO A 36 0.42 -16.31 -0.76
C PRO A 36 1.36 -17.53 -0.70
N GLY A 37 0.95 -18.63 -1.32
CA GLY A 37 1.71 -19.89 -1.37
C GLY A 37 1.40 -20.90 -0.26
N ARG A 38 0.50 -20.58 0.68
CA ARG A 38 -0.04 -21.56 1.63
C ARG A 38 -1.40 -22.10 1.18
N PRO A 39 -1.78 -23.31 1.63
CA PRO A 39 -3.13 -23.82 1.42
C PRO A 39 -4.18 -22.85 1.97
N VAL A 40 -5.28 -22.68 1.22
CA VAL A 40 -6.39 -21.82 1.63
C VAL A 40 -6.93 -22.26 2.99
N ARG A 41 -6.93 -21.35 3.97
CA ARG A 41 -7.49 -21.61 5.29
C ARG A 41 -9.01 -21.65 5.19
N THR A 42 -9.64 -22.50 5.99
CA THR A 42 -11.10 -22.65 6.03
C THR A 42 -11.73 -21.98 7.26
N ASP A 43 -10.91 -21.59 8.24
CA ASP A 43 -11.36 -20.87 9.44
C ASP A 43 -11.59 -19.38 9.12
N LYS A 44 -12.86 -19.01 9.04
CA LYS A 44 -13.30 -17.66 8.69
C LYS A 44 -12.93 -16.61 9.74
N SER A 45 -12.91 -16.97 11.02
CA SER A 45 -12.55 -16.02 12.08
C SER A 45 -11.06 -15.69 11.98
N ALA A 46 -10.22 -16.72 11.86
CA ALA A 46 -8.78 -16.55 11.71
C ALA A 46 -8.42 -15.70 10.47
N ILE A 47 -9.10 -15.92 9.34
CA ILE A 47 -8.90 -15.11 8.12
C ILE A 47 -9.21 -13.63 8.38
N LEU A 48 -10.30 -13.32 9.06
CA LEU A 48 -10.66 -11.93 9.38
C LEU A 48 -9.68 -11.30 10.37
N ASP A 49 -9.29 -12.03 11.41
CA ASP A 49 -8.32 -11.55 12.40
C ASP A 49 -6.97 -11.23 11.75
N ASP A 50 -6.47 -12.13 10.90
CA ASP A 50 -5.23 -11.91 10.13
C ASP A 50 -5.39 -10.73 9.16
N THR A 51 -6.54 -10.58 8.51
CA THR A 51 -6.84 -9.43 7.63
C THR A 51 -6.77 -8.12 8.39
N ILE A 52 -7.41 -8.04 9.56
CA ILE A 52 -7.41 -6.84 10.39
C ILE A 52 -5.99 -6.50 10.84
N ARG A 53 -5.21 -7.50 11.27
CA ARG A 53 -3.82 -7.31 11.68
C ARG A 53 -2.97 -6.76 10.54
N ILE A 54 -3.00 -7.40 9.37
CA ILE A 54 -2.20 -6.99 8.21
C ILE A 54 -2.64 -5.60 7.72
N LEU A 55 -3.95 -5.33 7.68
CA LEU A 55 -4.46 -4.02 7.29
C LEU A 55 -3.97 -2.91 8.23
N ASN A 56 -3.97 -3.15 9.54
CA ASN A 56 -3.45 -2.18 10.51
C ASN A 56 -1.94 -1.97 10.34
N GLN A 57 -1.18 -3.04 10.10
CA GLN A 57 0.25 -2.93 9.81
C GLN A 57 0.51 -2.08 8.56
N LEU A 58 -0.16 -2.39 7.44
CA LEU A 58 -0.01 -1.66 6.19
C LEU A 58 -0.41 -0.19 6.33
N LYS A 59 -1.45 0.12 7.11
CA LYS A 59 -1.84 1.50 7.41
C LYS A 59 -0.76 2.26 8.18
N ASN A 60 -0.12 1.61 9.15
CA ASN A 60 0.98 2.20 9.91
C ASN A 60 2.21 2.42 9.01
N GLU A 61 2.61 1.40 8.23
CA GLU A 61 3.72 1.51 7.27
C GLU A 61 3.48 2.63 6.25
N ALA A 62 2.26 2.75 5.72
CA ALA A 62 1.91 3.84 4.80
C ALA A 62 2.01 5.23 5.44
N GLN A 63 1.64 5.35 6.72
CA GLN A 63 1.74 6.59 7.47
C GLN A 63 3.21 6.96 7.75
N GLU A 64 4.02 6.00 8.18
CA GLU A 64 5.47 6.20 8.38
C GLU A 64 6.18 6.58 7.08
N LEU A 65 5.85 5.93 5.97
CA LEU A 65 6.37 6.28 4.64
C LEU A 65 5.98 7.70 4.22
N LYS A 66 4.76 8.13 4.53
CA LYS A 66 4.32 9.50 4.27
C LYS A 66 5.13 10.51 5.08
N GLU A 67 5.29 10.29 6.38
CA GLU A 67 6.05 11.18 7.27
C GLU A 67 7.53 11.25 6.91
N THR A 68 8.14 10.12 6.57
CA THR A 68 9.54 10.08 6.13
C THR A 68 9.74 10.81 4.81
N ASN A 69 8.82 10.63 3.85
CA ASN A 69 8.86 11.35 2.58
C ASN A 69 8.70 12.87 2.78
N GLU A 70 7.78 13.32 3.65
CA GLU A 70 7.63 14.74 4.00
C GLU A 70 8.91 15.31 4.60
N LYS A 71 9.56 14.61 5.54
CA LYS A 71 10.84 15.01 6.13
C LYS A 71 11.95 15.13 5.07
N LEU A 72 12.07 14.14 4.18
CA LEU A 72 13.07 14.16 3.11
C LEU A 72 12.86 15.33 2.14
N LEU A 73 11.60 15.65 1.82
CA LEU A 73 11.28 16.81 0.98
C LEU A 73 11.71 18.14 1.63
N GLU A 74 11.50 18.29 2.94
CA GLU A 74 11.97 19.47 3.68
C GLU A 74 13.49 19.56 3.76
N GLU A 75 14.17 18.42 3.93
CA GLU A 75 15.64 18.38 3.92
C GLU A 75 16.20 18.78 2.54
N ILE A 76 15.60 18.27 1.46
CA ILE A 76 15.96 18.67 0.08
C ILE A 76 15.78 20.19 -0.12
N LYS A 77 14.68 20.77 0.36
CA LYS A 77 14.44 22.23 0.27
C LYS A 77 15.52 23.01 1.03
N THR A 78 15.80 22.59 2.27
CA THR A 78 16.82 23.21 3.12
C THR A 78 18.19 23.16 2.45
N LEU A 79 18.60 22.00 1.95
CA LEU A 79 19.88 21.83 1.26
C LEU A 79 19.99 22.71 0.01
N LYS A 80 18.91 22.82 -0.78
CA LYS A 80 18.86 23.74 -1.92
C LYS A 80 19.06 25.19 -1.48
N LEU A 81 18.35 25.64 -0.45
CA LEU A 81 18.48 27.00 0.08
C LEU A 81 19.89 27.29 0.59
N LEU A 82 20.48 26.39 1.40
CA LEU A 82 21.85 26.53 1.89
C LEU A 82 22.88 26.58 0.75
N SER A 83 22.67 25.79 -0.31
CA SER A 83 23.55 25.80 -1.48
C SER A 83 23.49 27.13 -2.24
N VAL A 84 22.33 27.80 -2.26
CA VAL A 84 22.17 29.11 -2.89
C VAL A 84 22.77 30.19 -1.99
N PHE A 85 22.51 30.13 -0.69
CA PHE A 85 23.07 31.06 0.29
C PHE A 85 24.60 31.04 0.27
N SER A 86 25.22 29.86 0.29
CA SER A 86 26.68 29.72 0.21
C SER A 86 27.24 30.25 -1.11
N ARG A 87 26.54 30.08 -2.23
CA ARG A 87 26.91 30.68 -3.52
C ARG A 87 26.85 32.20 -3.48
N LEU A 88 25.79 32.78 -2.92
CA LEU A 88 25.64 34.23 -2.78
C LEU A 88 26.67 34.84 -1.84
N SER A 89 26.96 34.18 -0.71
CA SER A 89 27.99 34.63 0.23
C SER A 89 29.37 34.67 -0.42
N ARG A 90 29.74 33.63 -1.20
CA ARG A 90 30.98 33.65 -1.98
C ARG A 90 31.01 34.75 -3.03
N ALA A 91 29.90 34.99 -3.74
CA ALA A 91 29.82 36.05 -4.75
C ALA A 91 29.94 37.45 -4.12
N HIS A 92 29.33 37.68 -2.96
CA HIS A 92 29.48 38.89 -2.17
C HIS A 92 30.94 39.07 -1.76
N GLN A 93 31.56 38.08 -1.12
CA GLN A 93 32.96 38.17 -0.69
C GLN A 93 33.94 38.42 -1.85
N ALA A 94 33.73 37.77 -3.00
CA ALA A 94 34.53 38.02 -4.20
C ALA A 94 34.41 39.47 -4.70
N ARG A 95 33.21 40.06 -4.63
CA ARG A 95 32.98 41.46 -5.03
C ARG A 95 33.77 42.44 -4.15
N TYR A 96 33.76 42.26 -2.83
CA TYR A 96 34.51 43.12 -1.91
C TYR A 96 36.04 42.99 -2.07
N MET A 97 36.54 41.83 -2.51
CA MET A 97 37.97 41.65 -2.76
C MET A 97 38.41 42.41 -4.02
N VAL A 98 37.60 42.43 -5.08
CA VAL A 98 37.90 43.20 -6.31
C VAL A 98 37.85 44.71 -6.05
N ASP A 99 36.90 45.18 -5.24
CA ASP A 99 36.75 46.60 -4.92
C ASP A 99 37.90 47.14 -4.03
N LEU A 100 38.71 46.27 -3.41
CA LEU A 100 39.90 46.62 -2.60
C LEU A 100 41.22 46.56 -3.38
N GLU A 101 41.21 46.03 -4.62
CA GLU A 101 42.40 45.86 -5.47
C GLU A 101 42.59 46.99 -6.50
N VAL A 102 41.78 48.05 -6.46
CA VAL A 102 41.84 49.24 -7.34
C VAL A 102 42.20 50.49 -6.54
#